data_AF-A0A089PGB3-F1
#
_entry.id   AF-A0A089PGB3-F1
#
_cell.length_a   1.000
_cell.length_b   1.000
_cell.length_c   1.000
_cell.angle_alpha   90.00
_cell.angle_beta   90.00
_cell.angle_gamma   90.00
#
_symmetry.space_group_name_H-M   'P 1'
#
loop_
_entity.id
_entity.type
_entity.pdbx_description
1 polymer ?
#
loop_
_entity_poly.entity_id
_entity_poly.type
_entity_poly.pdbx_seq_one_letter_code
_entity_poly.pdbx_strand_id
1 'polypeptide(L)' 'MLFLAVGFTTLSIQLVPISKQASRWNRCLSKTSETLSQVKTVEKMNDESKEVLSVMICNGAVFEPNFKSNIQ' A
#
# COMPACT_ATOMS: atom_id res chain seq x y z
N MET A 1 -22.56 -27.68 -13.53
CA MET A 1 -22.17 -27.08 -12.22
C MET A 1 -20.67 -27.16 -11.92
N LEU A 2 -19.98 -28.26 -12.26
CA LEU A 2 -18.53 -28.41 -12.01
C LEU A 2 -17.67 -27.26 -12.59
N PHE A 3 -17.91 -26.86 -13.83
CA PHE A 3 -17.19 -25.76 -14.49
C PHE A 3 -17.39 -24.39 -13.82
N LEU A 4 -18.58 -24.12 -13.28
CA LEU A 4 -18.86 -22.89 -12.53
C LEU A 4 -18.11 -22.90 -11.19
N ALA A 5 -18.13 -24.02 -10.47
CA ALA A 5 -17.42 -24.17 -9.20
C ALA A 5 -15.90 -24.00 -9.36
N VAL A 6 -15.31 -24.60 -10.40
CA VAL A 6 -13.87 -24.43 -10.72
C VAL A 6 -13.56 -22.98 -11.13
N GLY A 7 -14.47 -22.30 -11.83
CA GLY A 7 -14.32 -20.88 -12.14
C GLY A 7 -14.31 -20.00 -10.89
N PHE A 8 -15.23 -20.21 -9.95
CA PHE A 8 -15.28 -19.42 -8.71
C PHE A 8 -14.08 -19.66 -7.79
N THR A 9 -13.58 -20.90 -7.68
CA THR A 9 -12.42 -21.20 -6.84
C THR A 9 -11.14 -20.56 -7.39
N THR A 10 -10.92 -20.61 -8.71
CA THR A 10 -9.74 -20.01 -9.35
C THR A 10 -9.73 -18.48 -9.26
N LEU A 11 -10.89 -17.83 -9.41
CA LEU A 11 -11.04 -16.39 -9.20
C LEU A 11 -10.74 -16.00 -7.75
N SER A 12 -11.24 -16.79 -6.78
CA SER A 12 -11.05 -16.52 -5.36
C SER A 12 -9.58 -16.60 -4.94
N ILE A 13 -8.83 -17.59 -5.46
CA ILE A 13 -7.40 -17.76 -5.15
C ILE A 13 -6.58 -16.53 -5.59
N GLN A 14 -6.97 -15.87 -6.69
CA GLN A 14 -6.29 -14.65 -7.15
C GLN A 14 -6.78 -13.40 -6.43
N LEU A 15 -8.07 -13.31 -6.09
CA LEU A 15 -8.63 -12.16 -5.38
C LEU A 15 -8.18 -12.06 -3.92
N VAL A 16 -7.96 -13.19 -3.24
CA VAL A 16 -7.54 -13.19 -1.83
C VAL A 16 -6.20 -12.46 -1.61
N PRO A 17 -5.10 -12.73 -2.34
CA PRO A 17 -3.86 -11.98 -2.15
C PRO A 17 -4.01 -10.50 -2.55
N ILE A 18 -4.75 -10.20 -3.63
CA ILE A 18 -4.99 -8.80 -4.07
C ILE A 18 -5.79 -8.02 -3.01
N SER A 19 -6.83 -8.62 -2.43
CA SER A 19 -7.63 -7.99 -1.38
C SER A 19 -6.82 -7.75 -0.10
N LYS A 20 -5.95 -8.69 0.28
CA LYS A 20 -5.00 -8.49 1.39
C LYS A 20 -4.02 -7.35 1.10
N GLN A 21 -3.49 -7.28 -0.12
CA GLN A 21 -2.59 -6.19 -0.52
C GLN A 21 -3.29 -4.84 -0.48
N ALA A 22 -4.48 -4.74 -1.08
CA ALA A 22 -5.30 -3.52 -1.06
C ALA A 22 -5.66 -3.10 0.38
N SER A 23 -6.03 -4.04 1.24
CA SER A 23 -6.32 -3.76 2.66
C SER A 23 -5.10 -3.20 3.41
N ARG A 24 -3.91 -3.80 3.20
CA ARG A 24 -2.66 -3.31 3.80
C ARG A 24 -2.29 -1.92 3.27
N TRP A 25 -2.47 -1.69 1.98
CA TRP A 25 -2.22 -0.40 1.34
C TRP A 25 -3.18 0.67 1.89
N ASN A 26 -4.48 0.41 1.97
CA ASN A 26 -5.46 1.31 2.57
C ASN A 26 -5.13 1.64 4.03
N ARG A 27 -4.73 0.63 4.81
CA ARG A 27 -4.32 0.84 6.20
C ARG A 27 -3.08 1.73 6.30
N CYS A 28 -2.11 1.55 5.40
CA CYS A 28 -0.94 2.43 5.35
C CYS A 28 -1.36 3.86 5.00
N LEU A 29 -2.11 4.05 3.92
CA LEU A 29 -2.49 5.37 3.43
C LEU A 29 -3.25 6.15 4.51
N SER A 30 -4.25 5.50 5.14
CA SER A 30 -5.06 6.10 6.21
C SER A 30 -4.19 6.52 7.40
N LYS A 31 -3.32 5.64 7.91
CA LYS A 31 -2.48 5.96 9.07
C LYS A 31 -1.43 7.02 8.76
N THR A 32 -0.84 6.98 7.57
CA THR A 32 0.17 7.94 7.16
C THR A 32 -0.46 9.32 6.98
N SER A 33 -1.63 9.42 6.34
CA SER A 33 -2.36 10.67 6.21
C SER A 33 -2.76 11.27 7.57
N GLU A 34 -3.25 10.44 8.50
CA GLU A 34 -3.54 10.84 9.88
C GLU A 34 -2.27 11.33 10.60
N THR A 35 -1.16 10.61 10.46
CA THR A 35 0.13 10.97 11.08
C THR A 35 0.65 12.28 10.51
N LEU A 36 0.64 12.46 9.19
CA LEU A 36 1.10 13.69 8.54
C LEU A 36 0.27 14.91 8.96
N SER A 37 -1.02 14.72 9.21
CA SER A 37 -1.91 15.77 9.69
C SER A 37 -1.55 16.26 11.11
N GLN A 38 -0.83 15.46 11.90
CA GLN A 38 -0.38 15.81 13.25
C GLN A 38 1.03 16.42 13.29
N VAL A 39 1.78 16.37 12.19
CA VAL A 39 3.17 16.87 12.13
C VAL A 39 3.17 18.34 11.71
N LYS A 40 3.59 19.23 12.62
CA LYS A 40 3.68 20.69 12.40
C LYS A 40 4.43 21.09 11.12
N THR A 41 5.44 20.31 10.73
CA THR A 41 6.25 20.57 9.52
C THR A 41 5.44 20.41 8.22
N VAL A 42 4.41 19.57 8.26
CA VAL A 42 3.55 19.22 7.12
C VAL A 42 2.19 19.94 7.22
N GLU A 43 1.96 20.68 8.30
CA GLU A 43 0.72 21.43 8.57
C GLU A 43 0.42 22.48 7.51
N LYS A 44 1.47 23.10 6.94
CA LYS A 44 1.35 24.08 5.85
C LYS A 44 1.11 23.45 4.47
N MET A 45 1.22 22.13 4.34
CA MET A 45 0.89 21.45 3.08
C MET A 45 -0.61 21.37 2.91
N ASN A 46 -1.07 21.58 1.67
CA ASN A 46 -2.45 21.30 1.31
C ASN A 46 -2.74 19.79 1.38
N ASP A 47 -4.02 19.42 1.43
CA ASP A 47 -4.43 18.03 1.61
C ASP A 47 -3.96 17.12 0.46
N GLU A 48 -3.94 17.66 -0.77
CA GLU A 48 -3.41 16.96 -1.94
C GLU A 48 -1.92 16.59 -1.78
N SER A 49 -1.10 17.50 -1.26
CA SER A 49 0.32 17.23 -1.02
C SER A 49 0.52 16.18 0.08
N LYS A 50 -0.31 16.20 1.13
CA LYS A 50 -0.30 15.18 2.18
C LYS A 50 -0.69 13.82 1.64
N GLU A 51 -1.67 13.77 0.74
CA GLU A 51 -2.08 12.55 0.05
C GLU A 51 -0.95 12.01 -0.82
N VAL A 52 -0.33 12.82 -1.67
CA VAL A 52 0.81 12.41 -2.52
C VAL A 52 1.97 11.89 -1.68
N LEU A 53 2.31 12.57 -0.57
CA LEU A 53 3.35 12.13 0.35
C LEU A 53 2.99 10.80 1.01
N SER A 54 1.73 10.62 1.42
CA SER A 54 1.26 9.36 1.99
C SER A 54 1.32 8.19 1.00
N VAL A 55 1.00 8.44 -0.28
CA VAL A 55 1.15 7.46 -1.37
C VAL A 55 2.62 7.12 -1.60
N MET A 56 3.52 8.12 -1.64
CA MET A 56 4.96 7.90 -1.77
C MET A 56 5.52 7.05 -0.62
N ILE A 57 5.13 7.35 0.62
CA ILE A 57 5.57 6.58 1.80
C ILE A 57 5.05 5.15 1.72
N CYS A 58 3.78 4.94 1.39
CA CYS A 58 3.20 3.60 1.34
C CYS A 58 3.75 2.76 0.18
N ASN A 59 4.08 3.37 -0.95
CA ASN A 59 4.75 2.71 -2.05
C ASN A 59 6.24 2.45 -1.73
N GLY A 60 6.90 3.39 -1.05
CA GLY A 60 8.29 3.27 -0.60
C GLY A 60 8.49 2.23 0.50
N ALA A 61 7.51 2.01 1.37
CA ALA A 61 7.54 0.94 2.38
C ALA A 61 7.47 -0.47 1.76
N VAL A 62 7.02 -0.58 0.50
CA VAL A 62 7.04 -1.80 -0.31
C VAL A 62 8.33 -1.89 -1.15
N PHE A 63 9.09 -0.79 -1.25
CA PHE A 63 10.39 -0.78 -1.90
C PHE A 63 11.43 -1.39 -0.95
N GLU A 64 11.69 -2.69 -1.07
CA GLU A 64 12.93 -3.29 -0.58
C GLU A 64 14.06 -2.85 -1.52
N PRO A 65 14.96 -1.93 -1.09
CA PRO A 65 16.14 -1.68 -1.87
C PRO A 65 16.97 -2.97 -1.86
N ASN A 66 17.13 -3.60 -3.02
CA ASN A 66 18.14 -4.64 -3.22
C ASN A 66 19.52 -3.98 -3.15
N PHE A 67 19.95 -3.59 -1.94
CA PHE A 67 21.33 -3.19 -1.71
C PHE A 67 22.17 -4.45 -1.88
N LYS A 68 22.66 -4.67 -3.10
CA LYS A 68 23.72 -5.63 -3.36
C LYS A 68 24.92 -5.18 -2.53
N SER A 69 25.17 -5.84 -1.40
CA SER A 69 26.32 -5.58 -0.53
C SER A 69 27.60 -6.05 -1.22
N ASN A 70 28.04 -5.32 -2.25
CA ASN A 70 29.43 -5.35 -2.68
C ASN A 70 30.10 -4.12 -2.05
N ILE A 71 30.37 -4.22 -0.75
CA ILE A 71 31.41 -3.41 -0.12
C ILE A 71 32.52 -4.39 0.21
N GLN A 72 33.60 -4.21 -0.55
CA GLN A 72 34.87 -4.92 -0.50
C GLN A 72 35.64 -4.58 0.77
#